data_AF-A0A914G409-F1
#
_entry.id   AF-A0A914G409-F1
#
_cell.length_a   1.000
_cell.length_b   1.000
_cell.length_c   1.000
_cell.angle_alpha   90.00
_cell.angle_beta   90.00
_cell.angle_gamma   90.00
#
_symmetry.space_group_name_H-M   'P 1'
#
loop_
_entity.id
_entity.type
_entity.pdbx_description
1 polymer ?
#
loop_
_entity_poly.entity_id
_entity_poly.type
_entity_poly.pdbx_seq_one_letter_code
_entity_poly.pdbx_strand_id
1 'polypeptide(L)'
;MLIEDYKNGVTLPEGYYFDKADVEKDTQVILSTWRHAVPGDLETTKAKLRRLPNSLVREKKTGEAIAFELVDLSGFMNHLFTLPEHRNKGIGYAVETDLCIKLIREGIVPFKDVETFNKNVLAASEK
;
A
#
# COMPACT_ATOMS: atom_id res chain seq x y z
N MET A 1 27.92 -4.22 7.49
CA MET A 1 27.94 -4.12 6.02
C MET A 1 26.52 -3.82 5.59
N LEU A 2 26.24 -2.53 5.40
CA LEU A 2 24.91 -2.01 5.08
C LEU A 2 24.63 -2.30 3.60
N ILE A 3 23.59 -3.08 3.32
CA ILE A 3 23.12 -3.33 1.95
C ILE A 3 22.20 -2.16 1.60
N GLU A 4 22.79 -1.08 1.08
CA GLU A 4 22.06 0.17 0.79
C GLU A 4 21.45 0.24 -0.61
N ASP A 5 21.75 -0.67 -1.54
CA ASP A 5 21.19 -0.58 -2.89
C ASP A 5 20.96 -1.99 -3.45
N TYR A 6 19.75 -2.26 -3.99
CA TYR A 6 19.19 -3.53 -4.53
C TYR A 6 18.48 -4.45 -3.50
N LYS A 7 17.30 -5.07 -3.72
CA LYS A 7 16.36 -5.26 -4.86
C LYS A 7 15.01 -5.73 -4.27
N ASN A 8 13.93 -4.97 -4.38
CA ASN A 8 12.57 -5.49 -4.12
C ASN A 8 11.91 -6.07 -5.38
N GLY A 9 12.67 -6.37 -6.44
CA GLY A 9 12.15 -7.02 -7.66
C GLY A 9 11.14 -6.20 -8.47
N VAL A 10 10.88 -4.95 -8.07
CA VAL A 10 9.78 -4.13 -8.54
C VAL A 10 10.31 -2.75 -8.86
N THR A 11 9.98 -2.25 -10.04
CA THR A 11 10.35 -0.91 -10.51
C THR A 11 9.12 -0.03 -10.58
N LEU A 12 9.26 1.23 -10.18
CA LEU A 12 8.26 2.25 -10.42
C LEU A 12 8.52 2.97 -11.75
N PRO A 13 7.47 3.46 -12.44
CA PRO A 13 7.65 4.33 -13.58
C PRO A 13 8.35 5.64 -13.18
N GLU A 14 8.92 6.32 -14.17
CA GLU A 14 9.51 7.64 -13.96
C GLU A 14 8.49 8.61 -13.34
N GLY A 15 8.95 9.47 -12.44
CA GLY A 15 8.11 10.43 -11.73
C GLY A 15 7.50 9.91 -10.42
N TYR A 16 7.76 8.65 -10.04
CA TYR A 16 7.27 8.06 -8.79
C TYR A 16 8.42 7.53 -7.93
N TYR A 17 8.19 7.41 -6.62
CA TYR A 17 9.13 6.82 -5.68
C TYR A 17 8.41 6.21 -4.47
N PHE A 18 8.99 5.16 -3.90
CA PHE A 18 8.56 4.63 -2.60
C PHE A 18 9.00 5.58 -1.49
N ASP A 19 8.15 5.75 -0.49
CA ASP A 19 8.45 6.58 0.68
C ASP A 19 7.86 6.00 1.95
N LYS A 20 8.27 6.54 3.10
CA LYS A 20 7.62 6.28 4.39
C LYS A 20 6.34 7.09 4.50
N ALA A 21 5.35 6.52 5.18
CA ALA A 21 4.12 7.22 5.50
C ALA A 21 4.37 8.34 6.51
N ASP A 22 3.87 9.54 6.18
CA ASP A 22 3.61 10.60 7.14
C ASP A 22 2.25 10.30 7.78
N VAL A 23 2.26 9.94 9.06
CA VAL A 23 1.07 9.48 9.76
C VAL A 23 -0.03 10.53 9.79
N GLU A 24 0.29 11.81 9.92
CA GLU A 24 -0.73 12.85 10.05
C GLU A 24 -1.31 13.22 8.69
N LYS A 25 -0.44 13.33 7.66
CA LYS A 25 -0.84 13.67 6.30
C LYS A 25 -1.53 12.49 5.59
N ASP A 26 -0.88 11.34 5.54
CA ASP A 26 -1.30 10.24 4.67
C ASP A 26 -2.53 9.51 5.21
N THR A 27 -2.76 9.52 6.53
CA THR A 27 -4.01 8.97 7.11
C THR A 27 -5.25 9.64 6.52
N GLN A 28 -5.21 10.96 6.29
CA GLN A 28 -6.35 11.68 5.71
C GLN A 28 -6.61 11.22 4.28
N VAL A 29 -5.56 11.04 3.48
CA VAL A 29 -5.66 10.54 2.11
C VAL A 29 -6.25 9.13 2.11
N ILE A 30 -5.71 8.23 2.93
CA ILE A 30 -6.16 6.84 3.03
C ILE A 30 -7.65 6.78 3.38
N LEU A 31 -8.09 7.47 4.43
CA LEU A 31 -9.49 7.48 4.85
C LEU A 31 -10.41 8.12 3.81
N SER A 32 -9.94 9.13 3.08
CA SER A 32 -10.72 9.76 2.01
C SER A 32 -11.01 8.83 0.83
N THR A 33 -10.14 7.83 0.60
CA THR A 33 -10.29 6.85 -0.48
C THR A 33 -11.11 5.63 -0.11
N TRP A 34 -11.31 5.39 1.19
CA TRP A 34 -12.05 4.24 1.67
C TRP A 34 -13.54 4.58 1.83
N ARG A 35 -14.36 4.07 0.90
CA ARG A 35 -15.81 4.33 0.85
C ARG A 35 -16.61 3.96 2.11
N HIS A 36 -16.03 3.16 3.01
CA HIS A 36 -16.66 2.71 4.25
C HIS A 36 -16.01 3.32 5.49
N ALA A 37 -15.02 4.21 5.33
CA ALA A 37 -14.39 4.88 6.45
C ALA A 37 -15.42 5.66 7.26
N VAL A 38 -15.35 5.50 8.58
CA VAL A 38 -16.12 6.25 9.56
C VAL A 38 -15.18 7.07 10.46
N PRO A 39 -15.67 8.10 11.16
CA PRO A 39 -14.82 8.91 12.03
C PRO A 39 -14.00 8.12 13.07
N GLY A 40 -14.49 6.95 13.49
CA GLY A 40 -13.78 6.04 14.40
C GLY A 40 -12.52 5.39 13.83
N ASP A 41 -12.32 5.42 12.50
CA ASP A 41 -11.17 4.77 11.85
C ASP A 41 -9.89 5.61 11.88
N LEU A 42 -9.97 6.89 12.30
CA LEU A 42 -8.84 7.80 12.29
C LEU A 42 -7.66 7.26 13.12
N GLU A 43 -7.89 7.02 14.40
CA GLU A 43 -6.83 6.58 15.31
C GLU A 43 -6.39 5.15 15.01
N THR A 44 -7.30 4.29 14.55
CA THR A 44 -6.98 2.94 14.09
C THR A 44 -6.03 2.98 12.89
N THR A 45 -6.29 3.85 11.91
CA THR A 45 -5.44 4.00 10.72
C THR A 45 -4.09 4.61 11.08
N LYS A 46 -4.04 5.61 11.95
CA LYS A 46 -2.78 6.14 12.49
C LYS A 46 -1.98 5.07 13.21
N ALA A 47 -2.62 4.23 14.01
CA ALA A 47 -1.97 3.12 14.71
C ALA A 47 -1.40 2.09 13.72
N LYS A 48 -2.15 1.72 12.67
CA LYS A 48 -1.69 0.83 11.59
C LYS A 48 -0.42 1.41 10.94
N LEU A 49 -0.44 2.68 10.52
CA LEU A 49 0.73 3.32 9.89
C LEU A 49 1.96 3.42 10.80
N ARG A 50 1.76 3.60 12.11
CA ARG A 50 2.86 3.70 13.10
C ARG A 50 3.48 2.36 13.47
N ARG A 51 2.67 1.29 13.49
CA ARG A 51 3.02 0.04 14.17
C ARG A 51 3.11 -1.17 13.25
N LEU A 52 2.46 -1.13 12.10
CA LEU A 52 2.43 -2.24 11.16
C LEU A 52 3.18 -1.90 9.86
N PRO A 53 3.73 -2.91 9.18
CA PRO A 53 4.25 -2.73 7.83
C PRO A 53 3.19 -2.09 6.93
N ASN A 54 3.65 -1.17 6.08
CA ASN A 54 2.85 -0.53 5.04
C ASN A 54 3.76 -0.20 3.86
N SER A 55 3.15 -0.01 2.69
CA SER A 55 3.84 0.48 1.50
C SER A 55 3.12 1.69 0.96
N LEU A 56 3.89 2.69 0.51
CA LEU A 56 3.39 3.96 0.02
C LEU A 56 4.27 4.46 -1.11
N VAL A 57 3.63 4.96 -2.17
CA VAL A 57 4.29 5.58 -3.32
C VAL A 57 3.81 7.03 -3.44
N ARG A 58 4.77 7.93 -3.68
CA ARG A 58 4.53 9.34 -3.95
C ARG A 58 4.82 9.70 -5.40
N GLU A 59 4.13 10.72 -5.89
CA GLU A 59 4.51 11.39 -7.15
C GLU A 59 5.57 12.47 -6.87
N LYS A 60 6.67 12.49 -7.62
CA LYS A 60 7.77 13.46 -7.47
C LYS A 60 7.33 14.91 -7.64
N LYS A 61 6.35 15.17 -8.51
CA LYS A 61 5.90 16.53 -8.84
C LYS A 61 5.17 17.20 -7.66
N THR A 62 4.35 16.45 -6.94
CA THR A 62 3.46 16.95 -5.89
C THR A 62 3.93 16.59 -4.50
N GLY A 63 4.68 15.50 -4.35
CA GLY A 63 5.02 14.91 -3.05
C GLY A 63 3.82 14.26 -2.35
N GLU A 64 2.69 14.10 -3.04
CA GLU A 64 1.49 13.49 -2.48
C GLU A 64 1.55 11.96 -2.55
N ALA A 65 0.94 11.30 -1.57
CA ALA A 65 0.74 9.86 -1.59
C ALA A 65 -0.31 9.49 -2.64
N ILE A 66 0.06 8.66 -3.61
CA ILE A 66 -0.81 8.31 -4.76
C ILE A 66 -1.20 6.85 -4.79
N ALA A 67 -0.48 6.00 -4.07
CA ALA A 67 -0.80 4.59 -3.91
C ALA A 67 -0.24 4.08 -2.60
N PHE A 68 -0.97 3.16 -1.98
CA PHE A 68 -0.63 2.61 -0.69
C PHE A 68 -1.32 1.27 -0.46
N GLU A 69 -0.74 0.50 0.45
CA GLU A 69 -1.34 -0.69 1.02
C GLU A 69 -0.88 -0.82 2.47
N LEU A 70 -1.80 -1.27 3.31
CA LEU A 70 -1.64 -1.37 4.75
C LEU A 70 -1.75 -2.84 5.18
N VAL A 71 -1.43 -3.08 6.44
CA VAL A 71 -1.72 -4.34 7.11
C VAL A 71 -2.85 -4.10 8.11
N ASP A 72 -3.81 -5.01 8.14
CA ASP A 72 -4.85 -5.02 9.15
C ASP A 72 -4.31 -5.48 10.52
N LEU A 73 -4.99 -5.13 11.60
CA LEU A 73 -4.66 -5.64 12.93
C LEU A 73 -4.73 -7.17 13.01
N SER A 74 -5.49 -7.80 12.12
CA SER A 74 -5.59 -9.25 11.98
C SER A 74 -4.43 -9.89 11.20
N GLY A 75 -3.48 -9.08 10.70
CA GLY A 75 -2.24 -9.54 10.06
C GLY A 75 -2.30 -9.77 8.55
N PHE A 76 -3.44 -9.54 7.91
CA PHE A 76 -3.58 -9.62 6.45
C PHE A 76 -3.36 -8.25 5.79
N MET A 77 -2.98 -8.25 4.51
CA MET A 77 -2.82 -7.04 3.71
C MET A 77 -4.18 -6.47 3.34
N ASN A 78 -4.37 -5.17 3.56
CA ASN A 78 -5.63 -4.47 3.31
C ASN A 78 -5.42 -3.09 2.68
N HIS A 79 -6.50 -2.53 2.17
CA HIS A 79 -6.53 -1.17 1.61
C HIS A 79 -5.52 -0.91 0.48
N LEU A 80 -5.25 -1.90 -0.38
CA LEU A 80 -4.53 -1.64 -1.62
C LEU A 80 -5.32 -0.64 -2.46
N PHE A 81 -4.75 0.55 -2.65
CA PHE A 81 -5.36 1.60 -3.45
C PHE A 81 -4.35 2.34 -4.30
N THR A 82 -4.81 2.80 -5.45
CA THR A 82 -4.09 3.75 -6.30
C THR A 82 -5.11 4.78 -6.76
N LEU A 83 -4.79 6.06 -6.59
CA LEU A 83 -5.62 7.17 -7.03
C LEU A 83 -5.94 7.04 -8.54
N PRO A 84 -7.19 7.28 -8.98
CA PRO A 84 -7.64 7.00 -10.35
C PRO A 84 -6.74 7.52 -11.47
N GLU A 85 -6.24 8.74 -11.34
CA GLU A 85 -5.36 9.45 -12.26
C GLU A 85 -3.93 8.85 -12.36
N HIS A 86 -3.59 7.95 -11.43
CA HIS A 86 -2.31 7.23 -11.38
C HIS A 86 -2.44 5.73 -11.74
N ARG A 87 -3.63 5.24 -12.11
CA ARG A 87 -3.88 3.83 -12.44
C ARG A 87 -3.31 3.42 -13.81
N ASN A 88 -3.28 2.11 -14.07
CA ASN A 88 -2.79 1.47 -15.30
C ASN A 88 -1.29 1.69 -15.60
N LYS A 89 -0.50 2.01 -14.55
CA LYS A 89 0.95 2.25 -14.63
C LYS A 89 1.78 1.19 -13.89
N GLY A 90 1.16 0.11 -13.43
CA GLY A 90 1.81 -0.94 -12.62
C GLY A 90 2.07 -0.56 -11.15
N ILE A 91 1.66 0.63 -10.70
CA ILE A 91 1.96 1.14 -9.36
C ILE A 91 1.29 0.33 -8.25
N GLY A 92 0.03 -0.09 -8.42
CA GLY A 92 -0.66 -0.93 -7.43
C GLY A 92 0.05 -2.26 -7.20
N TYR A 93 0.44 -2.95 -8.27
CA TYR A 93 1.27 -4.16 -8.18
C TYR A 93 2.60 -3.90 -7.47
N ALA A 94 3.20 -2.73 -7.74
CA ALA A 94 4.47 -2.37 -7.13
C ALA A 94 4.37 -2.17 -5.62
N VAL A 95 3.35 -1.45 -5.16
CA VAL A 95 3.03 -1.25 -3.73
C VAL A 95 2.77 -2.58 -3.03
N GLU A 96 1.96 -3.44 -3.65
CA GLU A 96 1.61 -4.74 -3.08
C GLU A 96 2.82 -5.66 -2.94
N THR A 97 3.63 -5.74 -4.00
CA THR A 97 4.82 -6.59 -3.97
C THR A 97 5.84 -6.08 -2.95
N ASP A 98 6.00 -4.77 -2.81
CA ASP A 98 6.87 -4.18 -1.78
C ASP A 98 6.39 -4.53 -0.36
N LEU A 99 5.07 -4.49 -0.11
CA LEU A 99 4.51 -4.89 1.18
C LEU A 99 4.66 -6.39 1.43
N CYS A 100 4.42 -7.25 0.44
CA CYS A 100 4.68 -8.69 0.52
C CYS A 100 6.13 -8.97 0.95
N ILE A 101 7.10 -8.29 0.33
CA ILE A 101 8.52 -8.46 0.66
C ILE A 101 8.82 -8.01 2.09
N LYS A 102 8.23 -6.89 2.54
CA LYS A 102 8.34 -6.44 3.93
C LYS A 102 7.80 -7.48 4.90
N LEU A 103 6.63 -8.06 4.63
CA LEU A 103 6.03 -9.11 5.46
C LEU A 103 6.86 -10.40 5.50
N ILE A 104 7.35 -10.87 4.34
CA ILE A 104 8.20 -12.07 4.26
C ILE A 104 9.48 -11.90 5.09
N ARG A 105 10.08 -10.70 5.08
CA ARG A 105 11.27 -10.39 5.89
C ARG A 105 11.01 -10.45 7.39
N GLU A 106 9.78 -10.16 7.81
CA GLU A 106 9.31 -10.28 9.20
C GLU A 106 8.83 -11.71 9.54
N GLY A 107 8.96 -12.67 8.62
CA GLY A 107 8.50 -14.06 8.83
C GLY A 107 6.98 -14.22 8.76
N ILE A 108 6.27 -13.25 8.17
CA ILE A 108 4.81 -13.26 8.01
C ILE A 108 4.46 -13.73 6.60
N VAL A 109 3.51 -14.65 6.49
CA VAL A 109 2.97 -15.09 5.18
C VAL A 109 2.03 -14.00 4.66
N PRO A 110 2.33 -13.37 3.51
CA PRO A 110 1.44 -12.37 2.93
C PRO A 110 0.16 -13.03 2.39
N PHE A 111 -0.99 -12.49 2.78
CA PHE A 111 -2.28 -12.83 2.18
C PHE A 111 -3.21 -11.62 2.29
N LYS A 112 -4.24 -11.60 1.44
CA LYS A 112 -5.28 -10.56 1.45
C LYS A 112 -6.64 -11.19 1.21
N ASP A 113 -7.66 -10.54 1.75
CA ASP A 113 -9.05 -10.83 1.42
C ASP A 113 -9.50 -9.93 0.28
N VAL A 114 -10.23 -10.51 -0.67
CA VAL A 114 -10.74 -9.80 -1.85
C VAL A 114 -12.25 -9.97 -1.93
N GLU A 115 -12.94 -8.87 -2.19
CA GLU A 115 -14.38 -8.90 -2.40
C GLU A 115 -14.70 -9.77 -3.63
N THR A 116 -15.63 -10.72 -3.49
CA THR A 116 -15.99 -11.68 -4.54
C THR A 116 -16.60 -11.02 -5.79
N PHE A 117 -17.00 -9.76 -5.70
CA PHE A 117 -17.50 -8.98 -6.84
C PHE A 117 -16.41 -8.14 -7.53
N ASN A 118 -15.19 -8.08 -6.99
CA ASN A 118 -14.07 -7.37 -7.62
C ASN A 118 -13.41 -8.24 -8.72
N LYS A 119 -14.08 -8.31 -9.88
CA LYS A 119 -13.67 -9.16 -11.01
C LYS A 119 -12.24 -8.92 -11.48
N ASN A 120 -11.78 -7.67 -11.44
CA ASN A 120 -10.44 -7.32 -11.90
C ASN A 120 -9.36 -7.91 -10.98
N VAL A 121 -9.58 -7.86 -9.66
CA VAL A 121 -8.65 -8.43 -8.70
C VAL A 121 -8.69 -9.95 -8.75
N LEU A 122 -9.89 -10.56 -8.83
CA LEU A 122 -10.02 -12.02 -8.94
C LEU A 122 -9.31 -12.56 -10.19
N ALA A 123 -9.52 -11.93 -11.35
CA ALA A 123 -8.83 -12.33 -12.58
C ALA A 123 -7.30 -12.18 -12.52
N ALA A 124 -6.79 -11.31 -11.64
CA ALA A 124 -5.36 -11.16 -11.42
C ALA A 124 -4.79 -12.20 -10.43
N SER A 125 -5.61 -12.75 -9.54
CA SER A 125 -5.20 -13.74 -8.53
C SER A 125 -5.11 -15.19 -9.04
N GLU A 126 -5.65 -15.48 -10.23
CA GLU A 126 -5.69 -16.84 -10.81
C GLU A 126 -4.52 -17.14 -11.77
N LYS A 127 -3.48 -16.29 -11.79
CA LYS A 127 -2.30 -16.42 -12.66
C LYS A 127 -1.07 -16.85 -11.87
#